data_AF-A0A1G2C5C2-F1
#
_entry.id   AF-A0A1G2C5C2-F1
#
_cell.length_a   1.000
_cell.length_b   1.000
_cell.length_c   1.000
_cell.angle_alpha   90.00
_cell.angle_beta   90.00
_cell.angle_gamma   90.00
#
_symmetry.space_group_name_H-M   'P 1'
#
loop_
_entity.id
_entity.type
_entity.pdbx_description
1 polymer ?
#
loop_
_entity_poly.entity_id
_entity_poly.type
_entity_poly.pdbx_seq_one_letter_code
_entity_poly.pdbx_strand_id
1 'polypeptide(L)'
;MFTVYILRDKNGKFYKGLTNDLPRRLQEHHRGKTKSTSRMENLEVIYTETFNTFDDARKRELYFKSGAGRRYLKKKLSIGPLA
;
A
#
# COMPACT_ATOMS: atom_id res chain seq x y z
N MET A 1 6.34 -16.03 -3.79
CA MET A 1 5.39 -15.01 -4.26
C MET A 1 5.52 -13.78 -3.39
N PHE A 2 5.51 -12.59 -3.98
CA PHE A 2 5.58 -11.31 -3.27
C PHE A 2 4.35 -10.47 -3.61
N THR A 3 3.79 -9.80 -2.62
CA THR A 3 2.60 -8.97 -2.77
C THR A 3 2.94 -7.53 -2.48
N VAL A 4 2.71 -6.66 -3.46
CA VAL A 4 2.68 -5.21 -3.27
C VAL A 4 1.27 -4.83 -2.86
N TYR A 5 1.12 -4.01 -1.83
CA TYR A 5 -0.18 -3.62 -1.31
C TYR A 5 -0.22 -2.13 -0.96
N ILE A 6 -1.43 -1.59 -0.98
CA ILE A 6 -1.72 -0.22 -0.59
C ILE A 6 -2.78 -0.22 0.49
N LEU A 7 -2.47 0.45 1.60
CA LEU A 7 -3.42 0.71 2.66
C LEU A 7 -3.88 2.16 2.60
N ARG A 8 -5.14 2.39 2.97
CA ARG A 8 -5.72 3.72 3.18
C ARG A 8 -6.15 3.85 4.63
N ASP A 9 -5.92 5.01 5.25
CA ASP A 9 -6.56 5.35 6.52
C ASP A 9 -7.85 6.16 6.28
N LYS A 10 -8.65 6.35 7.34
CA LYS A 10 -9.87 7.17 7.26
C LYS A 10 -9.62 8.61 6.78
N ASN A 11 -8.41 9.13 6.94
CA ASN A 11 -8.02 10.48 6.56
C ASN A 11 -7.50 10.57 5.11
N GLY A 12 -7.55 9.47 4.34
CA GLY A 12 -7.09 9.42 2.95
C GLY A 12 -5.57 9.33 2.78
N LYS A 13 -4.80 9.07 3.84
CA LYS A 13 -3.37 8.79 3.75
C LYS A 13 -3.15 7.38 3.19
N PHE A 14 -2.20 7.28 2.26
CA PHE A 14 -1.84 6.01 1.63
C PHE A 14 -0.51 5.47 2.13
N TYR A 15 -0.50 4.24 2.62
CA TYR A 15 0.70 3.45 2.84
C TYR A 15 0.93 2.51 1.66
N LYS A 16 2.18 2.36 1.21
CA LYS A 16 2.57 1.46 0.12
C LYS A 16 3.67 0.56 0.62
N GLY A 17 3.45 -0.74 0.53
CA GLY A 17 4.40 -1.73 1.03
C GLY A 17 4.48 -2.94 0.12
N LEU A 18 5.47 -3.78 0.40
CA LEU A 18 5.63 -5.10 -0.19
C LEU A 18 5.81 -6.13 0.94
N THR A 19 5.39 -7.36 0.72
CA THR A 19 5.57 -8.47 1.66
C THR A 19 5.51 -9.81 0.92
N ASN A 20 6.15 -10.84 1.46
CA ASN A 20 5.94 -12.23 1.03
C ASN A 20 4.76 -12.90 1.73
N ASP A 21 4.21 -12.27 2.77
CA ASP A 21 3.10 -12.75 3.58
C ASP A 21 2.20 -11.57 3.93
N LEU A 22 1.09 -11.42 3.19
CA LEU A 22 0.15 -10.33 3.36
C LEU A 22 -0.67 -10.45 4.66
N PRO A 23 -1.28 -11.60 5.00
CA PRO A 23 -2.06 -11.75 6.23
C PRO A 23 -1.27 -11.39 7.50
N ARG A 24 -0.03 -11.89 7.63
CA ARG A 24 0.83 -11.54 8.78
C ARG A 24 1.10 -10.05 8.83
N ARG A 25 1.42 -9.44 7.69
CA ARG A 25 1.77 -8.02 7.60
C ARG A 25 0.58 -7.11 7.95
N LEU A 26 -0.63 -7.47 7.54
CA LEU A 26 -1.84 -6.73 7.90
C LEU A 26 -2.12 -6.79 9.40
N GLN A 27 -1.95 -7.96 10.02
CA GLN A 27 -2.08 -8.09 11.48
C GLN A 27 -1.05 -7.21 12.23
N GLU A 28 0.20 -7.15 11.75
CA GLU A 28 1.21 -6.26 12.33
C GLU A 28 0.84 -4.78 12.22
N HIS A 29 0.25 -4.38 11.08
CA HIS A 29 -0.23 -3.02 10.87
C HIS A 29 -1.40 -2.68 11.79
N HIS A 30 -2.38 -3.57 11.93
CA HIS A 30 -3.51 -3.38 12.85
C HIS A 30 -3.08 -3.33 14.32
N ARG A 31 -2.00 -4.04 14.68
CA ARG A 31 -1.39 -3.99 16.02
C ARG A 31 -0.46 -2.78 16.23
N GLY A 32 -0.40 -1.84 15.28
CA GLY A 32 0.41 -0.62 15.42
C GLY A 32 1.93 -0.85 15.41
N LYS A 33 2.42 -2.02 14.96
CA LYS A 33 3.85 -2.39 15.07
C LYS A 33 4.80 -1.66 14.11
N THR A 34 4.28 -0.83 13.21
CA THR A 34 5.10 -0.06 12.26
C THR A 34 4.91 1.43 12.49
N LYS A 35 6.01 2.20 12.67
CA LYS A 35 6.00 3.65 12.95
C LYS A 35 5.11 4.48 12.01
N SER A 36 5.00 4.07 10.75
CA SER A 36 4.17 4.76 9.75
C SER A 36 2.68 4.47 9.92
N THR A 37 2.31 3.21 10.18
CA THR A 37 0.92 2.79 10.30
C THR A 37 0.38 2.91 11.72
N SER A 38 1.24 3.06 12.73
CA SER A 38 0.82 3.35 14.11
C SER A 38 0.15 4.73 14.25
N ARG A 39 0.38 5.63 13.28
CA ARG A 39 -0.25 6.95 13.19
C ARG A 39 -1.45 6.96 12.23
N MET A 40 -1.84 5.80 11.71
CA MET A 40 -2.94 5.63 10.78
C MET A 40 -4.04 4.84 11.47
N GLU A 41 -5.28 5.32 11.38
CA GLU A 41 -6.43 4.71 12.03
C GLU A 41 -7.37 4.10 10.98
N ASN A 42 -7.98 2.96 11.31
CA ASN A 42 -8.88 2.21 10.42
C ASN A 42 -8.24 1.94 9.04
N LEU A 43 -7.19 1.11 9.05
CA LEU A 43 -6.46 0.75 7.84
C LEU A 43 -7.28 -0.21 6.99
N GLU A 44 -7.51 0.17 5.74
CA GLU A 44 -8.18 -0.65 4.73
C GLU A 44 -7.22 -0.98 3.59
N VAL A 45 -7.25 -2.23 3.13
CA VAL A 45 -6.51 -2.64 1.93
C VAL A 45 -7.31 -2.22 0.71
N ILE A 46 -6.80 -1.27 -0.07
CA ILE A 46 -7.49 -0.74 -1.26
C ILE A 46 -6.93 -1.31 -2.57
N TYR A 47 -5.75 -1.94 -2.53
CA TYR A 47 -5.08 -2.46 -3.70
C TYR A 47 -4.04 -3.52 -3.32
N THR A 48 -3.96 -4.58 -4.13
CA THR A 48 -2.90 -5.59 -4.05
C THR A 48 -2.49 -6.04 -5.45
N GLU A 49 -1.21 -6.40 -5.61
CA GLU A 49 -0.66 -6.96 -6.85
C GLU A 49 0.43 -7.98 -6.49
N THR A 50 0.36 -9.17 -7.10
CA THR A 50 1.27 -10.29 -6.81
C THR A 50 2.33 -10.46 -7.90
N PHE A 51 3.54 -10.77 -7.48
CA PHE A 51 4.71 -10.95 -8.32
C PHE A 51 5.45 -12.24 -7.95
N ASN A 52 6.08 -12.86 -8.95
CA ASN A 52 6.86 -14.08 -8.74
C ASN A 52 8.21 -13.79 -8.08
N THR A 53 8.84 -12.68 -8.45
CA THR A 53 10.16 -12.27 -7.93
C THR A 53 10.06 -11.08 -6.99
N PHE A 54 11.03 -10.99 -6.07
CA PHE A 54 11.14 -9.83 -5.18
C PHE A 54 11.48 -8.56 -5.97
N ASP A 55 12.31 -8.67 -7.00
CA ASP A 55 12.80 -7.52 -7.78
C ASP A 55 11.66 -6.83 -8.54
N ASP A 56 10.77 -7.60 -9.16
CA ASP A 56 9.59 -7.07 -9.86
C ASP A 56 8.64 -6.38 -8.86
N ALA A 57 8.37 -7.03 -7.72
CA ALA A 57 7.56 -6.46 -6.65
C ALA A 57 8.17 -5.15 -6.13
N ARG A 58 9.50 -5.11 -5.97
CA ARG A 58 10.22 -3.95 -5.47
C ARG A 58 10.19 -2.79 -6.46
N LYS A 59 10.42 -3.05 -7.75
CA LYS A 59 10.28 -2.06 -8.83
C LYS A 59 8.87 -1.47 -8.84
N ARG A 60 7.84 -2.31 -8.69
CA ARG A 60 6.46 -1.86 -8.63
C ARG A 60 6.16 -1.00 -7.39
N GLU A 61 6.64 -1.43 -6.22
CA GLU A 61 6.48 -0.67 -4.98
C GLU A 61 7.15 0.73 -5.09
N LEU A 62 8.36 0.80 -5.64
CA LEU A 62 9.07 2.05 -5.89
C LEU A 62 8.33 2.92 -6.91
N TYR A 63 7.80 2.33 -7.98
CA TYR A 63 6.94 3.03 -8.93
C TYR A 63 5.74 3.66 -8.23
N PHE A 64 5.00 2.93 -7.39
CA PHE A 64 3.87 3.47 -6.62
C PHE A 64 4.27 4.58 -5.63
N LYS A 65 5.51 4.59 -5.16
CA LYS A 65 6.06 5.67 -4.34
C LYS A 65 6.47 6.91 -5.16
N SER A 66 6.68 6.78 -6.47
CA SER A 66 7.00 7.89 -7.38
C SER A 66 5.81 8.80 -7.68
N GLY A 67 6.05 9.99 -8.25
CA GLY A 67 5.00 10.90 -8.71
C GLY A 67 4.10 10.31 -9.80
N ALA A 68 4.69 9.58 -10.75
CA ALA A 68 3.94 8.92 -11.83
C ALA A 68 3.04 7.79 -11.28
N GLY A 69 3.56 6.95 -10.38
CA GLY A 69 2.77 5.91 -9.75
C GLY A 69 1.64 6.45 -8.88
N ARG A 70 1.83 7.58 -8.19
CA ARG A 70 0.74 8.25 -7.47
C ARG A 70 -0.39 8.69 -8.41
N ARG A 71 -0.07 9.23 -9.59
CA ARG A 71 -1.09 9.58 -10.62
C ARG A 71 -1.80 8.33 -11.14
N TYR A 72 -1.05 7.27 -11.42
CA TYR A 72 -1.60 5.98 -11.81
C TYR A 72 -2.59 5.45 -10.78
N LEU A 73 -2.22 5.44 -9.50
CA LEU A 73 -3.07 4.96 -8.42
C LEU A 73 -4.33 5.80 -8.23
N LYS A 74 -4.21 7.14 -8.29
CA LYS A 74 -5.38 8.03 -8.26
C LYS A 74 -6.38 7.68 -9.36
N LYS A 75 -5.89 7.49 -10.59
CA LYS A 75 -6.73 7.09 -11.73
C LYS A 75 -7.31 5.68 -11.54
N LYS A 76 -6.50 4.73 -11.11
CA LYS A 76 -6.89 3.30 -10.98
C LYS A 76 -7.93 3.08 -9.88
N LEU A 77 -7.83 3.82 -8.78
CA LEU A 77 -8.70 3.69 -7.62
C LEU A 77 -9.86 4.70 -7.65
N SER A 78 -10.01 5.44 -8.75
CA SER A 78 -11.02 6.51 -8.91
C SER A 78 -11.05 7.51 -7.75
N ILE A 79 -9.88 7.78 -7.15
CA ILE A 79 -9.75 8.75 -6.06
C ILE A 79 -9.67 10.13 -6.72
N GLY A 80 -10.83 10.79 -6.84
CA GLY A 80 -10.93 12.20 -7.26
C GLY A 80 -10.19 13.14 -6.29
N PRO A 81 -10.04 14.43 -6.64
CA PRO A 81 -9.53 15.40 -5.67
C PRO A 81 -10.41 15.32 -4.41
N LEU A 82 -9.78 15.09 -3.26
CA LEU A 82 -10.41 15.39 -1.98
C LEU A 82 -10.74 16.88 -2.04
N ALA A 83 -12.02 17.19 -2.20
CA ALA A 83 -12.53 18.54 -2.07
C ALA A 83 -12.24 19.08 -0.66
#